data_AF-A0A811ZEL8-F1
#
_entry.id   AF-A0A811ZEL8-F1
#
_cell.length_a   1.000
_cell.length_b   1.000
_cell.length_c   1.000
_cell.angle_alpha   90.00
_cell.angle_beta   90.00
_cell.angle_gamma   90.00
#
_symmetry.space_group_name_H-M   'P 1'
#
loop_
_entity.id
_entity.type
_entity.pdbx_description
1 polymer ?
#
loop_
_entity_poly.entity_id
_entity_poly.type
_entity_poly.pdbx_seq_one_letter_code
_entity_poly.pdbx_strand_id
1 'polypeptide(L)'
;MQRATSNLHRGPGGALVFLDNEAGLVHGYRVAGMWDKYNEPLLQSVCVFRERTARRVLELHRGRDAAARLLRLYRHHEPRFPELAALADPHAQLLQRRLDFLAKHILHCKAKYGRRPAT
;
A
#
# COMPACT_ATOMS: atom_id res chain seq x y z
N MET A 1 -8.12 -17.80 17.97
CA MET A 1 -8.29 -18.05 16.53
C MET A 1 -6.92 -18.35 15.93
N GLN A 2 -6.56 -19.62 15.77
CA GLN A 2 -5.31 -20.01 15.09
C GLN A 2 -5.45 -19.71 13.60
N ARG A 3 -4.74 -18.70 13.08
CA ARG A 3 -4.61 -18.50 11.64
C ARG A 3 -3.61 -19.54 11.14
N ALA A 4 -4.11 -20.62 10.54
CA ALA A 4 -3.30 -21.71 10.00
C ALA A 4 -2.44 -21.31 8.79
N THR A 5 -2.65 -20.11 8.24
CA THR A 5 -1.84 -19.54 7.16
C THR A 5 -1.69 -18.04 7.38
N SER A 6 -0.44 -17.58 7.50
CA SER A 6 -0.06 -16.17 7.56
C SER A 6 0.80 -15.89 6.34
N ASN A 7 0.36 -14.98 5.47
CA ASN A 7 1.14 -14.47 4.35
C ASN A 7 2.29 -13.53 4.81
N LEU A 8 2.58 -13.53 6.10
CA LEU A 8 3.65 -12.77 6.73
C LEU A 8 4.58 -13.76 7.43
N HIS A 9 5.83 -13.78 6.99
CA HIS A 9 6.91 -14.51 7.64
C HIS A 9 7.85 -13.53 8.36
N ARG A 10 8.25 -13.82 9.60
CA ARG A 10 9.18 -12.96 10.34
C ARG A 10 10.62 -13.33 9.99
N GLY A 11 11.33 -12.41 9.36
CA GLY A 11 12.75 -12.56 9.06
C GLY A 11 13.66 -12.34 10.27
N PRO A 12 14.97 -12.66 10.17
CA PRO A 12 15.92 -12.61 11.28
C PRO A 12 16.05 -11.24 11.97
N GLY A 13 15.87 -10.14 11.23
CA GLY A 13 15.91 -8.77 11.77
C GLY A 13 14.55 -8.25 12.27
N GLY A 14 13.55 -9.13 12.45
CA GLY A 14 12.20 -8.75 12.88
C GLY A 14 11.33 -8.10 11.79
N ALA A 15 11.86 -7.94 10.58
CA ALA A 15 11.07 -7.53 9.41
C ALA A 15 10.05 -8.62 9.03
N LEU A 16 8.95 -8.19 8.42
CA LEU A 16 7.94 -9.11 7.88
C LEU A 16 8.15 -9.24 6.37
N VAL A 17 8.28 -10.48 5.91
CA VAL A 17 8.30 -10.87 4.51
C VAL A 17 6.86 -11.13 4.09
N PHE A 18 6.42 -10.44 3.05
CA PHE A 18 5.08 -10.56 2.49
C PHE A 18 5.14 -11.64 1.41
N LEU A 19 4.53 -12.78 1.69
CA LEU A 19 4.44 -13.94 0.80
C LEU A 19 3.05 -13.98 0.15
N ASP A 20 2.90 -14.81 -0.87
CA ASP A 20 1.62 -15.13 -1.52
C ASP A 20 0.80 -13.87 -1.88
N ASN A 21 1.45 -12.94 -2.59
CA ASN A 21 0.87 -11.67 -3.02
C ASN A 21 0.29 -11.70 -4.45
N GLU A 22 0.21 -12.87 -5.07
CA GLU A 22 -0.37 -13.09 -6.40
C GLU A 22 -1.86 -12.74 -6.44
N ALA A 23 -2.55 -12.88 -5.31
CA ALA A 23 -3.93 -12.43 -5.14
C ALA A 23 -4.05 -10.89 -5.01
N GLY A 24 -2.98 -10.13 -5.19
CA GLY A 24 -2.98 -8.66 -5.20
C GLY A 24 -3.40 -8.06 -6.55
N LEU A 25 -3.36 -6.72 -6.62
CA LEU A 25 -3.60 -5.91 -7.83
C LEU A 25 -4.79 -6.39 -8.68
N VAL A 26 -4.54 -7.08 -9.80
CA VAL A 26 -5.55 -7.44 -10.81
C VAL A 26 -6.63 -8.34 -10.25
N HIS A 27 -6.26 -9.46 -9.63
CA HIS A 27 -7.23 -10.37 -8.99
C HIS A 27 -7.69 -9.82 -7.63
N GLY A 28 -6.79 -9.18 -6.88
CA GLY A 28 -7.08 -8.64 -5.56
C GLY A 28 -8.06 -7.47 -5.55
N TYR A 29 -8.12 -6.69 -6.61
CA TYR A 29 -9.05 -5.57 -6.72
C TYR A 29 -10.50 -6.01 -6.93
N ARG A 30 -10.74 -7.21 -7.45
CA ARG A 30 -12.10 -7.80 -7.49
C ARG A 30 -12.65 -8.05 -6.10
N VAL A 31 -11.77 -8.37 -5.14
CA VAL A 31 -12.11 -8.64 -3.74
C VAL A 31 -11.71 -7.52 -2.80
N ALA A 32 -11.37 -6.33 -3.32
CA ALA A 32 -10.93 -5.19 -2.51
C ALA A 32 -11.91 -4.89 -1.38
N GLY A 33 -13.21 -4.76 -1.69
CA GLY A 33 -14.25 -4.49 -0.68
C GLY A 33 -14.37 -5.58 0.40
N MET A 34 -14.03 -6.84 0.09
CA MET A 34 -14.03 -7.92 1.08
C MET A 34 -12.91 -7.75 2.11
N TRP A 35 -11.77 -7.21 1.70
CA TRP A 35 -10.59 -7.02 2.56
C TRP A 35 -10.56 -5.63 3.22
N ASP A 36 -11.10 -4.61 2.56
CA ASP A 36 -11.06 -3.23 3.05
C ASP A 36 -11.82 -3.08 4.39
N LYS A 37 -12.88 -3.87 4.62
CA LYS A 37 -13.59 -3.95 5.92
C LYS A 37 -12.71 -4.42 7.09
N TYR A 38 -11.58 -5.07 6.81
CA TYR A 38 -10.61 -5.49 7.83
C TYR A 38 -9.39 -4.55 7.86
N ASN A 39 -8.90 -4.12 6.70
CA ASN A 39 -7.68 -3.33 6.59
C ASN A 39 -7.88 -1.87 7.01
N GLU A 40 -9.00 -1.24 6.65
CA GLU A 40 -9.25 0.16 6.98
C GLU A 40 -9.39 0.39 8.49
N PRO A 41 -10.19 -0.39 9.25
CA PRO A 41 -10.27 -0.21 10.71
C PRO A 41 -8.92 -0.45 11.41
N LEU A 42 -8.13 -1.42 10.92
CA LEU A 42 -6.79 -1.68 11.47
C LEU A 42 -5.85 -0.48 11.26
N LEU A 43 -5.89 0.14 10.08
CA LEU A 43 -5.09 1.32 9.82
C LEU A 43 -5.57 2.51 10.66
N GLN A 44 -6.88 2.67 10.82
CA GLN A 44 -7.47 3.78 11.56
C GLN A 44 -7.32 3.66 13.08
N SER A 45 -7.08 2.45 13.61
CA SER A 45 -6.92 2.23 15.05
C SER A 45 -5.58 2.75 15.60
N VAL A 46 -4.61 3.06 14.73
CA VAL A 46 -3.30 3.57 15.13
C VAL A 46 -2.86 4.78 14.29
N CYS A 47 -2.15 5.71 14.93
CA CYS A 47 -1.50 6.85 14.27
C CYS A 47 0.02 6.72 14.29
N VAL A 48 0.54 5.52 13.98
CA VAL A 48 1.97 5.22 13.99
C VAL A 48 2.42 4.83 12.58
N PHE A 49 3.38 5.58 12.05
CA PHE A 49 3.96 5.34 10.73
C PHE A 49 5.47 5.43 10.81
N ARG A 50 6.17 4.56 10.08
CA ARG A 50 7.59 4.76 9.82
C ARG A 50 7.75 6.03 8.98
N GLU A 51 8.61 6.95 9.41
CA GLU A 51 8.79 8.25 8.75
C GLU A 51 9.10 8.10 7.24
N ARG A 52 10.03 7.20 6.90
CA ARG A 52 10.39 6.91 5.51
C ARG A 52 9.19 6.46 4.67
N THR A 53 8.33 5.60 5.23
CA THR A 53 7.12 5.10 4.55
C THR A 53 6.11 6.23 4.37
N ALA A 54 5.85 7.02 5.42
CA ALA A 54 4.92 8.14 5.34
C ALA A 54 5.36 9.17 4.29
N ARG A 55 6.64 9.53 4.26
CA ARG A 55 7.20 10.43 3.25
C ARG A 55 6.97 9.89 1.83
N ARG A 56 7.27 8.60 1.60
CA ARG A 56 7.12 8.00 0.27
C ARG A 56 5.66 7.91 -0.19
N VAL A 57 4.73 7.62 0.72
CA VAL A 57 3.29 7.63 0.42
C VAL A 57 2.85 9.04 0.01
N LEU A 58 3.27 10.08 0.75
CA LEU A 58 2.94 11.46 0.41
C LEU A 58 3.56 11.92 -0.92
N GLU A 59 4.77 11.48 -1.25
CA GLU A 59 5.39 11.71 -2.56
C GLU A 59 4.58 11.08 -3.69
N LEU A 60 4.19 9.80 -3.55
CA LEU A 60 3.40 9.08 -4.55
C LEU A 60 2.00 9.70 -4.71
N HIS A 61 1.36 10.07 -3.61
CA HIS A 61 0.07 10.75 -3.62
C HIS A 61 0.14 12.07 -4.38
N ARG A 62 1.16 12.91 -4.11
CA ARG A 62 1.36 14.18 -4.83
C ARG A 62 1.66 13.99 -6.31
N GLY A 63 2.46 12.97 -6.66
CA GLY A 63 2.85 12.70 -8.04
C GLY A 63 1.71 12.23 -8.92
N ARG A 64 0.68 11.57 -8.35
CA ARG A 64 -0.46 10.98 -9.07
C ARG A 64 -0.06 10.08 -10.25
N ASP A 65 1.15 9.55 -10.21
CA ASP A 65 1.81 8.82 -11.31
C ASP A 65 2.25 7.43 -10.87
N ALA A 66 1.70 6.90 -9.76
CA ALA A 66 2.09 5.63 -9.18
C ALA A 66 1.93 4.45 -10.16
N ALA A 67 0.83 4.41 -10.92
CA ALA A 67 0.61 3.40 -11.95
C ALA A 67 1.65 3.51 -13.08
N ALA A 68 1.99 4.72 -13.51
CA ALA A 68 3.01 4.96 -14.54
C ALA A 68 4.42 4.59 -14.05
N ARG A 69 4.74 4.88 -12.78
CA ARG A 69 5.99 4.44 -12.13
C ARG A 69 6.07 2.92 -12.07
N LEU A 70 4.99 2.26 -11.68
CA LEU A 70 4.91 0.80 -11.62
C LEU A 70 5.08 0.18 -13.02
N LEU A 71 4.43 0.75 -14.04
CA LEU A 71 4.58 0.32 -15.42
C LEU A 71 6.04 0.40 -15.90
N ARG A 72 6.75 1.49 -15.56
CA ARG A 72 8.18 1.63 -15.89
C ARG A 72 9.02 0.55 -15.20
N LEU A 73 8.74 0.23 -13.95
CA LEU A 73 9.43 -0.84 -13.23
C LEU A 73 9.16 -2.21 -13.85
N TYR A 74 7.91 -2.53 -14.18
CA TYR A 74 7.57 -3.79 -14.83
C TYR A 74 8.26 -3.95 -16.19
N ARG A 75 8.20 -2.93 -17.04
CA ARG A 75 8.88 -2.96 -18.35
C ARG A 75 10.40 -3.13 -18.24
N HIS A 76 10.99 -2.59 -17.17
CA HIS A 76 12.44 -2.64 -16.99
C HIS A 76 12.93 -3.94 -16.34
N HIS A 77 12.14 -4.51 -15.43
CA HIS A 77 12.58 -5.63 -14.59
C HIS A 77 11.93 -6.97 -14.90
N GLU A 78 10.84 -7.02 -15.66
CA GLU A 78 10.15 -8.26 -16.02
C GLU A 78 10.40 -8.57 -17.51
N PRO A 79 11.31 -9.51 -17.84
CA PRO A 79 11.62 -9.86 -19.23
C PRO A 79 10.41 -10.33 -20.03
N ARG A 80 9.42 -10.93 -19.35
CA ARG A 80 8.19 -11.42 -19.98
C ARG A 80 7.11 -10.35 -20.04
N PHE A 81 7.40 -9.09 -19.71
CA PHE A 81 6.43 -8.01 -19.78
C PHE A 81 5.68 -7.91 -21.12
N PRO A 82 6.29 -8.16 -22.30
CA PRO A 82 5.53 -8.19 -23.57
C PRO A 82 4.37 -9.20 -23.61
N GLU A 83 4.45 -10.26 -22.80
CA GLU A 83 3.41 -11.29 -22.64
C GLU A 83 2.42 -10.96 -21.51
N LEU A 84 2.77 -9.97 -20.67
CA LEU A 84 1.96 -9.50 -19.56
C LEU A 84 1.23 -8.21 -19.92
N ALA A 85 0.02 -8.04 -19.39
CA ALA A 85 -0.71 -6.79 -19.55
C ALA A 85 -0.25 -5.74 -18.54
N ALA A 86 -0.29 -4.46 -18.95
CA ALA A 86 -0.27 -3.35 -18.00
C ALA A 86 -1.50 -3.42 -17.07
N LEU A 87 -1.44 -2.71 -15.94
CA LEU A 87 -2.64 -2.48 -15.13
C LEU A 87 -3.70 -1.77 -15.97
N ALA A 88 -4.89 -2.36 -16.05
CA ALA A 88 -6.05 -1.71 -16.65
C ALA A 88 -6.41 -0.40 -15.91
N ASP A 89 -7.00 0.56 -16.63
CA ASP A 89 -7.31 1.89 -16.08
C ASP A 89 -8.12 1.87 -14.77
N PRO A 90 -9.15 1.01 -14.59
CA PRO A 90 -9.87 0.94 -13.32
C PRO A 90 -8.97 0.56 -12.15
N HIS A 91 -7.97 -0.31 -12.38
CA HIS A 91 -7.01 -0.73 -11.37
C HIS A 91 -5.99 0.38 -11.07
N ALA A 92 -5.53 1.11 -12.10
CA ALA A 92 -4.67 2.27 -11.92
C ALA A 92 -5.36 3.37 -11.09
N GLN A 93 -6.64 3.64 -11.36
CA GLN A 93 -7.44 4.58 -10.58
C GLN A 93 -7.65 4.10 -9.14
N LEU A 94 -7.89 2.79 -8.93
CA LEU A 94 -8.02 2.24 -7.58
C LEU A 94 -6.71 2.35 -6.78
N LEU A 95 -5.55 2.12 -7.41
CA LEU A 95 -4.25 2.34 -6.78
C LEU A 95 -4.11 3.80 -6.32
N GLN A 96 -4.51 4.77 -7.16
CA GLN A 96 -4.49 6.18 -6.76
C GLN A 96 -5.45 6.47 -5.60
N ARG A 97 -6.69 5.96 -5.63
CA ARG A 97 -7.63 6.14 -4.52
C ARG A 97 -7.10 5.60 -3.20
N ARG A 98 -6.39 4.46 -3.22
CA ARG A 98 -5.74 3.89 -2.03
C ARG A 98 -4.62 4.79 -1.51
N LEU A 99 -3.80 5.37 -2.39
CA LEU A 99 -2.80 6.38 -1.99
C LEU A 99 -3.44 7.63 -1.39
N ASP A 100 -4.55 8.10 -1.96
CA ASP A 100 -5.29 9.26 -1.45
C ASP A 100 -5.83 9.00 -0.04
N PHE A 101 -6.39 7.81 0.22
CA PHE A 101 -6.84 7.40 1.55
C PHE A 101 -5.68 7.39 2.57
N LEU A 102 -4.57 6.72 2.24
CA LEU A 102 -3.40 6.66 3.12
C LEU A 102 -2.82 8.05 3.42
N ALA A 103 -2.69 8.90 2.40
CA ALA A 103 -2.17 10.25 2.55
C ALA A 103 -3.05 11.10 3.47
N LYS A 104 -4.38 11.05 3.29
CA LYS A 104 -5.33 11.74 4.19
C LYS A 104 -5.18 11.28 5.63
N HIS A 105 -5.08 9.97 5.86
CA HIS A 105 -4.90 9.42 7.21
C HIS A 105 -3.57 9.85 7.86
N ILE A 106 -2.47 9.78 7.11
CA ILE A 106 -1.15 10.23 7.58
C ILE A 106 -1.18 11.73 7.96
N LEU A 107 -1.77 12.57 7.11
CA LEU A 107 -1.86 14.01 7.37
C LEU A 107 -2.76 14.33 8.55
N HIS A 108 -3.88 13.62 8.70
CA HIS A 108 -4.76 13.72 9.86
C HIS A 108 -4.01 13.39 11.16
N CYS A 109 -3.36 12.22 11.21
CA CYS A 109 -2.57 11.81 12.37
C CYS A 109 -1.45 12.81 12.70
N LYS A 110 -0.73 13.31 11.68
CA LYS A 110 0.33 14.32 11.88
C LYS A 110 -0.23 15.63 12.44
N ALA A 111 -1.37 16.10 11.95
CA ALA A 111 -2.00 17.33 12.44
C ALA A 111 -2.46 17.18 13.90
N LYS A 112 -3.01 16.02 14.26
CA LYS A 112 -3.57 15.73 15.58
C LYS A 112 -2.50 15.43 16.64
N TYR A 113 -1.46 14.69 16.29
CA TYR A 113 -0.48 14.14 17.25
C TYR A 113 0.97 14.56 16.98
N GLY A 114 1.26 15.18 15.83
CA GLY A 114 2.64 15.49 15.41
C GLY A 114 3.23 16.75 16.04
N ARG A 115 2.46 17.51 16.82
CA ARG A 115 3.00 18.63 17.61
C ARG A 115 3.62 18.03 18.87
N ARG A 116 4.92 18.23 19.10
CA ARG A 116 5.48 18.06 20.45
C ARG A 116 4.76 19.07 21.37
N PRO A 117 4.37 18.68 22.60
CA PRO A 117 4.00 19.68 23.59
C PRO A 117 5.14 20.69 23.68
N ALA A 118 4.81 21.98 23.67
CA ALA A 118 5.79 23.01 23.97
C ALA A 118 6.37 22.69 25.37
N THR A 119 7.65 22.34 25.42
CA THR A 119 8.44 22.34 26.65
C THR A 119 8.84 23.78 26.95
#